data_AF-A0A847W7U4-F1
#
_entry.id   AF-A0A847W7U4-F1
#
_cell.length_a   1.000
_cell.length_b   1.000
_cell.length_c   1.000
_cell.angle_alpha   90.00
_cell.angle_beta   90.00
_cell.angle_gamma   90.00
#
_symmetry.space_group_name_H-M   'P 1'
#
loop_
_entity.id
_entity.type
_entity.pdbx_description
1 polymer ?
#
loop_
_entity_poly.entity_id
_entity_poly.type
_entity_poly.pdbx_seq_one_letter_code
_entity_poly.pdbx_strand_id
1 'polypeptide(L)'
;LIAYTSFKGYGYEDAIVISDRLVQQDTLSSIQISEHKAKVMDTRLGPEELTNDIPNVSETFLANLNIDGIIQIGSHVKSGDILVGKVAPKGETELSPEERLLRAIFGEKSKEIRDTSLRMPHGEEGTVIDVQILDRDLGDELDPGTIKEVIVKIAQLRKIVVGDKLAGRHGNKGVISKIVPQADMPHLEDGTAVDIIISPLSVLARMNLGQLLETHLGWAADKLGYRVAVPAFEEFDEDKIWQELEKAGLPVTGKTQLYDGLTGEPYHEKSVVGVNYILKLSHMVEDKTHARSTGPYSLVTQQPLGGKAQMGGQRMGEMEVWALEAHRDAHVLQEMLTIKSDDVRGRAKAFEAIVKGEEIPAPTVPESFKVLCKELNSLVLNINPLDEVLFSKEEEKTDEGEEEILILEDLDSEEKTKDEDEEADEEKEETEEPDLAKEELDEDLDEDEDTEADEVVDEEIEIED
;
A
#
# COMPACT_ATOMS: atom_id res chain seq x y z
N LEU A 1 17.25 24.15 -15.55
CA LEU A 1 16.91 24.58 -16.91
C LEU A 1 15.79 23.70 -17.47
N ILE A 2 14.66 24.28 -17.90
CA ILE A 2 13.49 23.57 -18.42
C ILE A 2 13.33 23.85 -19.91
N ALA A 3 12.93 22.84 -20.68
CA ALA A 3 12.48 22.98 -22.06
C ALA A 3 11.02 22.59 -22.23
N TYR A 4 10.25 23.42 -22.92
CA TYR A 4 8.89 23.09 -23.36
C TYR A 4 8.95 22.50 -24.76
N THR A 5 9.00 21.18 -24.84
CA THR A 5 9.08 20.44 -26.11
C THR A 5 8.54 19.02 -25.97
N SER A 6 8.30 18.35 -27.10
CA SER A 6 7.94 16.92 -27.09
C SER A 6 9.20 16.07 -27.08
N PHE A 7 9.20 15.00 -26.28
CA PHE A 7 10.33 14.09 -26.18
C PHE A 7 9.84 12.64 -26.21
N LYS A 8 9.90 12.01 -27.40
CA LYS A 8 9.66 10.57 -27.63
C LYS A 8 8.38 9.98 -27.00
N GLY A 9 7.36 10.81 -26.77
CA GLY A 9 6.14 10.41 -26.06
C GLY A 9 6.28 10.26 -24.54
N TYR A 10 7.48 10.43 -23.96
CA TYR A 10 7.65 10.40 -22.50
C TYR A 10 7.04 11.61 -21.80
N GLY A 11 6.77 12.70 -22.53
CA GLY A 11 5.99 13.84 -22.05
C GLY A 11 4.50 13.75 -22.40
N TYR A 12 3.93 12.55 -22.56
CA TYR A 12 2.50 12.39 -22.85
C TYR A 12 1.63 12.90 -21.69
N GLU A 13 0.54 13.60 -22.00
CA GLU A 13 -0.31 14.33 -21.05
C GLU A 13 0.52 15.25 -20.13
N ASP A 14 0.62 14.87 -18.85
CA ASP A 14 1.29 15.62 -17.79
C ASP A 14 2.59 14.96 -17.34
N ALA A 15 3.06 13.95 -18.06
CA ALA A 15 4.32 13.30 -17.74
C ALA A 15 5.51 14.27 -17.89
N ILE A 16 6.45 14.18 -16.96
CA ILE A 16 7.66 15.00 -16.92
C ILE A 16 8.87 14.11 -17.17
N VAL A 17 9.77 14.55 -18.02
CA VAL A 17 11.07 13.90 -18.23
C VAL A 17 12.14 14.70 -17.50
N ILE A 18 13.02 14.01 -16.81
CA ILE A 18 14.12 14.65 -16.07
C ILE A 18 15.48 14.09 -16.50
N SER A 19 16.51 14.92 -16.37
CA SER A 19 17.91 14.54 -16.56
C SER A 19 18.43 13.80 -15.34
N ASP A 20 19.23 12.76 -15.56
CA ASP A 20 19.96 12.05 -14.51
C ASP A 20 20.94 12.95 -13.75
N ARG A 21 21.36 14.09 -14.35
CA ARG A 21 22.15 15.13 -13.69
C ARG A 21 21.51 15.59 -12.38
N LEU A 22 20.18 15.78 -12.37
CA LEU A 22 19.45 16.20 -11.16
C LEU A 22 19.51 15.15 -10.04
N VAL A 23 19.57 13.87 -10.41
CA VAL A 23 19.71 12.74 -9.48
C VAL A 23 21.13 12.67 -8.92
N GLN A 24 22.13 12.83 -9.80
CA GLN A 24 23.54 12.79 -9.41
C GLN A 24 23.93 13.96 -8.49
N GLN A 25 23.33 15.14 -8.71
CA GLN A 25 23.58 16.35 -7.92
C GLN A 25 22.69 16.47 -6.67
N ASP A 26 21.85 15.48 -6.37
CA ASP A 26 20.94 15.47 -5.22
C ASP A 26 20.05 16.73 -5.10
N THR A 27 19.69 17.36 -6.23
CA THR A 27 19.00 18.67 -6.25
C THR A 27 17.56 18.59 -5.73
N LEU A 28 16.91 17.44 -5.93
CA LEU A 28 15.53 17.17 -5.49
C LEU A 28 15.48 16.00 -4.49
N SER A 29 16.56 15.79 -3.73
CA SER A 29 16.62 14.76 -2.69
C SER A 29 16.04 15.29 -1.37
N SER A 30 15.38 14.41 -0.62
CA SER A 30 14.74 14.73 0.66
C SER A 30 15.14 13.71 1.72
N ILE A 31 15.27 14.14 2.99
CA ILE A 31 15.49 13.22 4.12
C ILE A 31 14.14 12.98 4.78
N GLN A 32 13.73 11.72 4.86
CA GLN A 32 12.53 11.30 5.57
C GLN A 32 12.93 10.56 6.83
N ILE A 33 12.29 10.89 7.95
CA ILE A 33 12.52 10.24 9.24
C ILE A 33 11.21 9.56 9.62
N SER A 34 11.24 8.24 9.79
CA SER A 34 10.14 7.45 10.33
C SER A 34 10.40 7.12 11.79
N GLU A 35 9.34 7.10 12.59
CA GLU A 35 9.37 6.70 13.99
C GLU A 35 8.61 5.39 14.15
N HIS A 36 9.28 4.36 14.68
CA HIS A 36 8.66 3.07 14.98
C HIS A 36 8.66 2.85 16.48
N LYS A 37 7.48 2.58 17.05
CA LYS A 37 7.27 2.44 18.50
C LYS A 37 6.99 0.99 18.85
N ALA A 38 7.70 0.47 19.84
CA ALA A 38 7.47 -0.85 20.42
C ALA A 38 7.10 -0.68 21.90
N LYS A 39 5.88 -1.10 22.27
CA LYS A 39 5.42 -1.14 23.66
C LYS A 39 5.69 -2.51 24.26
N VAL A 40 6.26 -2.51 25.46
CA VAL A 40 6.49 -3.69 26.29
C VAL A 40 5.36 -3.74 27.31
N MET A 41 4.48 -4.72 27.14
CA MET A 41 3.22 -4.80 27.90
C MET A 41 3.35 -5.81 29.04
N ASP A 42 2.66 -5.53 30.15
CA ASP A 42 2.41 -6.52 31.19
C ASP A 42 1.17 -7.34 30.80
N THR A 43 1.35 -8.63 30.49
CA THR A 43 0.25 -9.50 30.05
C THR A 43 -0.21 -10.41 31.19
N ARG A 44 -1.44 -10.95 31.08
CA ARG A 44 -1.99 -11.90 32.08
C ARG A 44 -1.11 -13.14 32.28
N LEU A 45 -0.32 -13.52 31.26
CA LEU A 45 0.56 -14.69 31.28
C LEU A 45 1.97 -14.37 31.79
N GLY A 46 2.27 -13.10 32.02
CA GLY A 46 3.56 -12.58 32.43
C GLY A 46 3.97 -11.35 31.61
N PRO A 47 4.96 -10.58 32.08
CA PRO A 47 5.44 -9.41 31.38
C PRO A 47 6.16 -9.80 30.08
N GLU A 48 6.01 -8.97 29.04
CA GLU A 48 6.90 -9.04 27.88
C GLU A 48 8.31 -8.58 28.28
N GLU A 49 9.33 -9.21 27.70
CA GLU A 49 10.73 -8.88 27.96
C GLU A 49 11.43 -8.42 26.69
N LEU A 50 12.35 -7.46 26.84
CA LEU A 50 13.26 -7.05 25.77
C LEU A 50 14.50 -7.94 25.82
N THR A 51 14.82 -8.61 24.72
CA THR A 51 15.95 -9.53 24.65
C THR A 51 16.46 -9.70 23.22
N ASN A 52 17.74 -10.01 23.08
CA ASN A 52 18.33 -10.44 21.81
C ASN A 52 18.21 -11.95 21.57
N ASP A 53 17.73 -12.72 22.55
CA ASP A 53 17.58 -14.17 22.47
C ASP A 53 16.17 -14.58 21.96
N ILE A 54 15.93 -14.32 20.68
CA ILE A 54 14.61 -14.51 20.05
C ILE A 54 14.51 -15.91 19.43
N PRO A 55 13.46 -16.70 19.73
CA PRO A 55 13.31 -18.04 19.19
C PRO A 55 13.09 -18.03 17.68
N ASN A 56 13.63 -19.03 16.96
CA ASN A 56 13.45 -19.25 15.52
C ASN A 56 13.97 -18.12 14.61
N VAL A 57 14.86 -17.26 15.11
CA VAL A 57 15.49 -16.18 14.33
C VAL A 57 16.96 -16.51 14.07
N SER A 58 17.44 -16.28 12.85
CA SER A 58 18.85 -16.50 12.50
C SER A 58 19.76 -15.40 13.07
N GLU A 59 21.01 -15.75 13.37
CA GLU A 59 22.01 -14.82 13.93
C GLU A 59 22.23 -13.57 13.06
N THR A 60 21.99 -13.65 11.75
CA THR A 60 22.10 -12.51 10.83
C THR A 60 21.16 -11.37 11.19
N PHE A 61 19.93 -11.66 11.62
CA PHE A 61 18.95 -10.65 12.02
C PHE A 61 19.19 -10.12 13.43
N LEU A 62 19.95 -10.86 14.25
CA LEU A 62 20.30 -10.48 15.62
C LEU A 62 21.60 -9.66 15.68
N ALA A 63 22.41 -9.70 14.62
CA ALA A 63 23.75 -9.10 14.59
C ALA A 63 23.79 -7.60 14.90
N ASN A 64 22.73 -6.87 14.56
CA ASN A 64 22.65 -5.42 14.78
C ASN A 64 21.99 -5.04 16.12
N LEU A 65 21.46 -6.01 16.88
CA LEU A 65 20.84 -5.77 18.17
C LEU A 65 21.90 -5.68 19.28
N ASN A 66 21.62 -4.87 20.30
CA ASN A 66 22.40 -4.85 21.53
C ASN A 66 22.00 -6.00 22.47
N ILE A 67 22.63 -6.08 23.65
CA ILE A 67 22.34 -7.14 24.64
C ILE A 67 20.89 -7.07 25.12
N ASP A 68 20.32 -5.87 25.20
CA ASP A 68 18.94 -5.63 25.63
C ASP A 68 17.91 -5.90 24.50
N GLY A 69 18.34 -6.33 23.31
CA GLY A 69 17.46 -6.60 22.18
C GLY A 69 17.06 -5.38 21.34
N ILE A 70 17.71 -4.23 21.49
CA ILE A 70 17.40 -2.99 20.78
C ILE A 70 18.44 -2.73 19.69
N ILE A 71 18.00 -2.28 18.52
CA ILE A 71 18.87 -1.96 17.38
C ILE A 71 19.89 -0.85 17.71
N GLN A 72 21.12 -1.00 17.24
CA GLN A 72 22.19 -0.02 17.47
C GLN A 72 22.07 1.20 16.54
N ILE A 73 22.31 2.40 17.07
CA ILE A 73 22.37 3.65 16.30
C ILE A 73 23.48 3.55 15.25
N GLY A 74 23.18 4.00 14.02
CA GLY A 74 24.07 3.91 12.87
C GLY A 74 23.93 2.60 12.07
N SER A 75 23.13 1.65 12.54
CA SER A 75 22.84 0.43 11.78
C SER A 75 21.98 0.74 10.56
N HIS A 76 22.34 0.16 9.42
CA HIS A 76 21.51 0.18 8.22
C HIS A 76 20.53 -0.98 8.29
N VAL A 77 19.24 -0.69 8.19
CA VAL A 77 18.15 -1.66 8.33
C VAL A 77 17.32 -1.72 7.06
N LYS A 78 16.89 -2.93 6.72
CA LYS A 78 16.03 -3.24 5.57
C LYS A 78 14.71 -3.84 6.05
N SER A 79 13.76 -3.93 5.14
CA SER A 79 12.48 -4.58 5.39
C SER A 79 12.64 -5.98 6.00
N GLY A 80 11.97 -6.24 7.12
CA GLY A 80 12.02 -7.51 7.85
C GLY A 80 13.09 -7.60 8.96
N ASP A 81 14.06 -6.67 8.99
CA ASP A 81 15.04 -6.60 10.08
C ASP A 81 14.36 -6.27 11.41
N ILE A 82 14.93 -6.76 12.51
CA ILE A 82 14.38 -6.56 13.85
C ILE A 82 14.87 -5.21 14.38
N LEU A 83 13.95 -4.33 14.73
CA LEU A 83 14.25 -3.04 15.35
C LEU A 83 14.28 -3.17 16.88
N VAL A 84 13.32 -3.90 17.44
CA VAL A 84 13.22 -4.14 18.88
C VAL A 84 12.82 -5.60 19.09
N GLY A 85 13.75 -6.37 19.62
CA GLY A 85 13.60 -7.75 20.06
C GLY A 85 12.70 -7.80 21.29
N LYS A 86 11.50 -8.35 21.11
CA LYS A 86 10.49 -8.46 22.16
C LYS A 86 9.95 -9.88 22.20
N VAL A 87 9.85 -10.40 23.41
CA VAL A 87 9.36 -11.74 23.62
C VAL A 87 8.25 -11.78 24.66
N ALA A 88 7.24 -12.61 24.39
CA ALA A 88 6.09 -12.81 25.27
C ALA A 88 6.02 -14.27 25.74
N PRO A 89 5.63 -14.55 26.99
CA PRO A 89 5.37 -15.91 27.44
C PRO A 89 4.22 -16.52 26.64
N LYS A 90 4.38 -17.76 26.18
CA LYS A 90 3.30 -18.53 25.54
C LYS A 90 2.42 -19.15 26.63
N GLY A 91 1.10 -19.07 26.44
CA GLY A 91 0.18 -19.88 27.23
C GLY A 91 0.41 -21.37 26.97
N GLU A 92 0.03 -22.21 27.93
CA GLU A 92 0.00 -23.67 27.75
C GLU A 92 -1.11 -24.03 26.76
N THR A 93 -0.79 -24.01 25.47
CA THR A 93 -1.62 -24.65 24.45
C THR A 93 -1.20 -26.10 24.31
N GLU A 94 -2.15 -27.03 24.38
CA GLU A 94 -1.90 -28.43 24.05
C GLU A 94 -1.33 -28.55 22.64
N LEU A 95 -0.10 -29.08 22.54
CA LEU A 95 0.55 -29.32 21.25
C LEU A 95 -0.25 -30.35 20.46
N SER A 96 -0.43 -30.09 19.15
CA SER A 96 -1.06 -31.05 18.27
C SER A 96 -0.26 -32.37 18.22
N PRO A 97 -0.89 -33.53 17.92
CA PRO A 97 -0.16 -34.79 17.78
C PRO A 97 1.05 -34.71 16.83
N GLU A 98 0.93 -33.93 15.75
CA GLU A 98 1.99 -33.67 14.78
C GLU A 98 3.15 -32.86 15.39
N GLU A 99 2.84 -31.78 16.11
CA GLU A 99 3.86 -30.97 16.80
C GLU A 99 4.55 -31.76 17.93
N ARG A 100 3.80 -32.60 18.65
CA ARG A 100 4.34 -33.52 19.66
C ARG A 100 5.31 -34.51 19.05
N LEU A 101 4.99 -35.06 17.88
CA LEU A 101 5.87 -35.98 17.15
C LEU A 101 7.14 -35.25 16.66
N LEU A 102 7.00 -34.07 16.06
CA LEU A 102 8.14 -33.25 15.65
C LEU A 102 9.07 -32.95 16.83
N ARG A 103 8.50 -32.57 17.98
CA ARG A 103 9.26 -32.33 19.21
C ARG A 103 9.99 -33.58 19.71
N ALA A 104 9.34 -34.75 19.62
CA ALA A 104 9.96 -36.03 20.00
C ALA A 104 11.13 -36.41 19.07
N ILE A 105 11.04 -36.09 17.78
CA ILE A 105 12.08 -36.40 16.77
C ILE A 105 13.25 -35.43 16.88
N PHE A 106 12.99 -34.12 16.90
CA PHE A 106 14.04 -33.09 16.84
C PHE A 106 14.62 -32.73 18.20
N GLY A 107 13.97 -33.13 19.30
CA GLY A 107 14.46 -32.88 20.65
C GLY A 107 14.55 -31.39 21.02
N GLU A 108 14.02 -30.50 20.17
CA GLU A 108 13.96 -29.07 20.43
C GLU A 108 13.07 -28.85 21.65
N LYS A 109 13.68 -28.39 22.75
CA LYS A 109 12.93 -27.73 23.81
C LYS A 109 12.41 -26.45 23.20
N SER A 110 11.18 -26.46 22.70
CA SER A 110 10.47 -25.24 22.34
C SER A 110 10.56 -24.29 23.53
N LYS A 111 11.27 -23.17 23.38
CA LYS A 111 11.24 -22.11 24.38
C LYS A 111 9.77 -21.74 24.59
N GLU A 112 9.34 -21.60 25.85
CA GLU A 112 7.97 -21.25 26.26
C GLU A 112 7.60 -19.80 25.91
N ILE A 113 8.23 -19.26 24.87
CA ILE A 113 8.34 -17.85 24.57
C ILE A 113 8.00 -17.67 23.09
N ARG A 114 7.25 -16.62 22.78
CA ARG A 114 6.85 -16.21 21.43
C ARG A 114 7.58 -14.93 21.04
N ASP A 115 8.02 -14.88 19.79
CA ASP A 115 8.51 -13.65 19.18
C ASP A 115 7.34 -12.67 18.95
N THR A 116 7.39 -11.52 19.63
CA THR A 116 6.48 -10.36 19.44
C THR A 116 7.27 -9.10 19.04
N SER A 117 8.46 -9.29 18.47
CA SER A 117 9.40 -8.23 18.11
C SER A 117 8.85 -7.26 17.09
N LEU A 118 9.26 -5.99 17.21
CA LEU A 118 9.03 -4.97 16.20
C LEU A 118 10.01 -5.18 15.06
N ARG A 119 9.47 -5.37 13.85
CA ARG A 119 10.24 -5.52 12.61
C ARG A 119 10.04 -4.32 11.70
N MET A 120 11.03 -4.06 10.86
CA MET A 120 10.92 -3.03 9.84
C MET A 120 9.80 -3.38 8.85
N PRO A 121 8.82 -2.49 8.62
CA PRO A 121 7.77 -2.70 7.62
C PRO A 121 8.33 -3.00 6.23
N HIS A 122 7.51 -3.65 5.40
CA HIS A 122 7.87 -3.95 4.03
C HIS A 122 7.91 -2.69 3.17
N GLY A 123 8.97 -2.56 2.36
CA GLY A 123 9.16 -1.43 1.44
C GLY A 123 9.84 -0.23 2.07
N GLU A 124 10.17 -0.28 3.35
CA GLU A 124 10.96 0.76 4.03
C GLU A 124 12.38 0.25 4.34
N GLU A 125 13.33 1.17 4.26
CA GLU A 125 14.74 0.97 4.59
C GLU A 125 15.34 2.29 5.08
N GLY A 126 16.45 2.22 5.80
CA GLY A 126 17.12 3.43 6.26
C GLY A 126 18.24 3.18 7.25
N THR A 127 18.69 4.24 7.89
CA THR A 127 19.73 4.18 8.93
C THR A 127 19.13 4.65 10.25
N VAL A 128 19.35 3.88 11.31
CA VAL A 128 18.91 4.25 12.65
C VAL A 128 19.68 5.48 13.10
N ILE A 129 18.97 6.57 13.39
CA ILE A 129 19.58 7.85 13.82
C ILE A 129 19.48 8.07 15.32
N ASP A 130 18.42 7.57 15.94
CA ASP A 130 18.12 7.81 17.35
C ASP A 130 17.24 6.68 17.90
N VAL A 131 17.43 6.38 19.18
CA VAL A 131 16.66 5.38 19.92
C VAL A 131 16.35 5.96 21.29
N GLN A 132 15.06 6.10 21.59
CA GLN A 132 14.57 6.64 22.85
C GLN A 132 13.85 5.52 23.61
N ILE A 133 14.14 5.40 24.90
CA ILE A 133 13.51 4.41 25.77
C ILE A 133 12.81 5.18 26.87
N LEU A 134 11.50 5.06 26.94
CA LEU A 134 10.66 5.57 28.01
C LEU A 134 10.37 4.45 28.98
N ASP A 135 10.54 4.69 30.27
CA ASP A 135 10.41 3.68 31.32
C ASP A 135 9.47 4.18 32.42
N ARG A 136 8.42 3.40 32.70
CA ARG A 136 7.44 3.74 33.75
C ARG A 136 8.12 3.88 35.11
N ASP A 137 9.14 3.07 35.39
CA ASP A 137 9.83 3.08 36.68
C ASP A 137 10.67 4.35 36.88
N LEU A 138 11.04 5.04 35.80
CA LEU A 138 11.76 6.32 35.83
C LEU A 138 10.82 7.53 35.96
N GLY A 139 9.51 7.31 35.98
CA GLY A 139 8.49 8.35 36.11
C GLY A 139 7.97 8.92 34.80
N ASP A 140 8.22 8.25 33.67
CA ASP A 140 7.65 8.63 32.38
C ASP A 140 6.16 8.25 32.30
N GLU A 141 5.36 9.11 31.67
CA GLU A 141 3.92 8.86 31.46
C GLU A 141 3.72 7.88 30.30
N LEU A 142 3.32 6.65 30.63
CA LEU A 142 3.03 5.57 29.69
C LEU A 142 1.60 5.04 29.84
N ASP A 143 1.05 4.53 28.74
CA ASP A 143 -0.29 3.93 28.70
C ASP A 143 -0.47 2.85 29.79
N PRO A 144 -1.69 2.67 30.31
CA PRO A 144 -2.00 1.58 31.24
C PRO A 144 -1.53 0.22 30.71
N GLY A 145 -0.83 -0.54 31.55
CA GLY A 145 -0.28 -1.85 31.17
C GLY A 145 1.04 -1.81 30.38
N THR A 146 1.53 -0.64 29.97
CA THR A 146 2.86 -0.52 29.35
C THR A 146 3.93 -0.32 30.42
N ILE A 147 4.96 -1.17 30.40
CA ILE A 147 6.13 -1.11 31.30
C ILE A 147 7.18 -0.17 30.70
N LYS A 148 7.52 -0.38 29.42
CA LYS A 148 8.49 0.42 28.66
C LYS A 148 7.99 0.69 27.25
N GLU A 149 8.37 1.83 26.69
CA GLU A 149 8.17 2.13 25.27
C GLU A 149 9.51 2.46 24.62
N VAL A 150 9.84 1.73 23.54
CA VAL A 150 11.06 1.95 22.76
C VAL A 150 10.67 2.60 21.44
N ILE A 151 11.19 3.80 21.18
CA ILE A 151 10.97 4.58 19.97
C ILE A 151 12.27 4.56 19.16
N VAL A 152 12.21 3.97 17.97
CA VAL A 152 13.34 3.90 17.04
C VAL A 152 13.10 4.87 15.89
N LYS A 153 14.01 5.82 15.69
CA LYS A 153 13.97 6.78 14.58
C LYS A 153 14.90 6.35 13.47
N ILE A 154 14.36 6.23 12.27
CA ILE A 154 15.09 5.76 11.09
C ILE A 154 15.06 6.87 10.04
N ALA A 155 16.23 7.27 9.55
CA ALA A 155 16.34 8.23 8.47
C ALA A 155 16.64 7.54 7.14
N GLN A 156 15.94 7.97 6.10
CA GLN A 156 16.14 7.54 4.72
C GLN A 156 16.41 8.77 3.84
N LEU A 157 17.47 8.73 3.06
CA LEU A 157 17.70 9.70 1.99
C LEU A 157 16.90 9.27 0.75
N ARG A 158 15.85 10.02 0.42
CA ARG A 158 14.99 9.76 -0.72
C ARG A 158 15.38 10.63 -1.90
N LYS A 159 16.08 10.03 -2.86
CA LYS A 159 16.36 10.62 -4.16
C LYS A 159 15.08 10.65 -5.01
N ILE A 160 15.09 11.41 -6.11
CA ILE A 160 13.98 11.37 -7.07
C ILE A 160 14.04 10.08 -7.88
N VAL A 161 12.88 9.46 -8.05
CA VAL A 161 12.72 8.24 -8.84
C VAL A 161 11.59 8.40 -9.86
N VAL A 162 11.55 7.51 -10.84
CA VAL A 162 10.43 7.43 -11.79
C VAL A 162 9.16 7.09 -11.01
N GLY A 163 8.09 7.85 -11.23
CA GLY A 163 6.84 7.74 -10.47
C GLY A 163 6.63 8.84 -9.43
N ASP A 164 7.68 9.57 -9.03
CA ASP A 164 7.52 10.71 -8.12
C ASP A 164 6.83 11.88 -8.82
N LYS A 165 6.12 12.69 -8.03
CA LYS A 165 5.36 13.82 -8.53
C LYS A 165 6.11 15.14 -8.33
N LEU A 166 6.25 15.90 -9.41
CA LEU A 166 6.80 17.26 -9.42
C LEU A 166 5.69 18.27 -9.72
N ALA A 167 5.88 19.51 -9.28
CA ALA A 167 4.96 20.60 -9.54
C ALA A 167 5.66 21.94 -9.72
N GLY A 168 5.21 22.75 -10.67
CA GLY A 168 5.53 24.18 -10.69
C GLY A 168 4.52 24.98 -9.87
N ARG A 169 4.85 26.26 -9.60
CA ARG A 169 4.00 27.17 -8.82
C ARG A 169 2.71 27.57 -9.55
N HIS A 170 2.66 27.37 -10.86
CA HIS A 170 1.53 27.72 -11.73
C HIS A 170 0.53 26.57 -11.93
N GLY A 171 0.53 25.59 -11.02
CA GLY A 171 -0.41 24.47 -11.05
C GLY A 171 -0.08 23.37 -12.06
N ASN A 172 1.02 23.47 -12.81
CA ASN A 172 1.54 22.39 -13.64
C ASN A 172 2.09 21.27 -12.75
N LYS A 173 1.36 20.16 -12.64
CA LYS A 173 1.73 18.99 -11.84
C LYS A 173 1.95 17.83 -12.79
N GLY A 174 2.98 17.04 -12.55
CA GLY A 174 3.32 15.92 -13.41
C GLY A 174 4.09 14.83 -12.68
N VAL A 175 3.98 13.61 -13.19
CA VAL A 175 4.72 12.46 -12.68
C VAL A 175 5.96 12.27 -13.53
N ILE A 176 7.09 11.95 -12.91
CA ILE A 176 8.32 11.63 -13.62
C ILE A 176 8.11 10.31 -14.37
N SER A 177 8.11 10.36 -15.70
CA SER A 177 7.95 9.17 -16.55
C SER A 177 9.29 8.52 -16.90
N LYS A 178 10.33 9.34 -17.06
CA LYS A 178 11.66 8.86 -17.43
C LYS A 178 12.76 9.77 -16.88
N ILE A 179 13.78 9.12 -16.35
CA ILE A 179 15.09 9.72 -16.08
C ILE A 179 15.99 9.39 -17.27
N VAL A 180 16.52 10.42 -17.93
CA VAL A 180 17.30 10.32 -19.15
C VAL A 180 18.75 10.72 -18.87
N PRO A 181 19.75 9.98 -19.36
CA PRO A 181 21.15 10.37 -19.23
C PRO A 181 21.42 11.76 -19.81
N GLN A 182 22.28 12.56 -19.17
CA GLN A 182 22.60 13.91 -19.61
C GLN A 182 23.08 13.97 -21.07
N ALA A 183 23.77 12.94 -21.54
CA ALA A 183 24.25 12.83 -22.92
C ALA A 183 23.11 12.72 -23.95
N ASP A 184 21.99 12.11 -23.57
CA ASP A 184 20.83 11.89 -24.45
C ASP A 184 19.82 13.03 -24.35
N MET A 185 19.96 13.91 -23.36
CA MET A 185 19.09 15.06 -23.18
C MET A 185 19.31 16.10 -24.28
N PRO A 186 18.25 16.80 -24.72
CA PRO A 186 18.39 17.91 -25.64
C PRO A 186 19.31 18.98 -25.07
N HIS A 187 20.17 19.55 -25.91
CA HIS A 187 21.14 20.55 -25.51
C HIS A 187 21.01 21.84 -26.33
N LEU A 188 21.48 22.92 -25.73
CA LEU A 188 21.62 24.23 -26.36
C LEU A 188 22.83 24.27 -27.30
N GLU A 189 22.94 25.33 -28.10
CA GLU A 189 24.09 25.58 -29.00
C GLU A 189 25.44 25.62 -28.27
N ASP A 190 25.44 25.97 -26.98
CA ASP A 190 26.63 26.00 -26.13
C ASP A 190 26.99 24.63 -25.52
N GLY A 191 26.21 23.59 -25.81
CA GLY A 191 26.38 22.24 -25.27
C GLY A 191 25.70 22.01 -23.91
N THR A 192 25.06 23.01 -23.33
CA THR A 192 24.34 22.87 -22.05
C THR A 192 23.10 22.02 -22.24
N ALA A 193 23.03 20.86 -21.56
CA ALA A 193 21.86 20.00 -21.57
C ALA A 193 20.73 20.56 -20.69
N VAL A 194 19.49 20.31 -21.10
CA VAL A 194 18.30 20.68 -20.32
C VAL A 194 18.09 19.70 -19.16
N ASP A 195 17.49 20.18 -18.06
CA ASP A 195 17.26 19.37 -16.87
C ASP A 195 15.88 18.71 -16.85
N ILE A 196 14.86 19.44 -17.31
CA ILE A 196 13.47 19.00 -17.26
C ILE A 196 12.83 19.30 -18.61
N ILE A 197 12.07 18.35 -19.15
CA ILE A 197 11.25 18.56 -20.34
C ILE A 197 9.79 18.46 -19.94
N ILE A 198 9.02 19.48 -20.31
CA ILE A 198 7.59 19.58 -20.10
C ILE A 198 6.91 19.67 -21.47
N SER A 199 5.79 18.95 -21.64
CA SER A 199 5.02 19.03 -22.87
C SER A 199 4.36 20.40 -23.04
N PRO A 200 4.45 21.04 -24.22
CA PRO A 200 3.73 22.29 -24.50
C PRO A 200 2.21 22.17 -24.37
N LEU A 201 1.66 20.95 -24.56
CA LEU A 201 0.22 20.68 -24.43
C LEU A 201 -0.28 20.97 -23.01
N SER A 202 0.57 20.76 -22.00
CA SER A 202 0.22 21.01 -20.60
C SER A 202 -0.10 22.47 -20.30
N VAL A 203 0.44 23.41 -21.10
CA VAL A 203 0.20 24.86 -20.99
C VAL A 203 -1.09 25.24 -21.73
N LEU A 204 -1.23 24.75 -22.96
CA LEU A 204 -2.35 25.11 -23.85
C LEU A 204 -3.70 24.65 -23.29
N ALA A 205 -3.74 23.46 -22.68
CA ALA A 205 -4.97 22.91 -22.12
C ALA A 205 -5.43 23.62 -20.83
N ARG A 206 -4.54 24.35 -20.14
CA ARG A 206 -4.79 24.87 -18.77
C ARG A 206 -4.73 26.38 -18.63
N MET A 207 -4.34 27.10 -19.69
CA MET A 207 -4.27 28.57 -19.72
C MET A 207 -3.37 29.19 -18.64
N ASN A 208 -2.38 28.44 -18.14
CA ASN A 208 -1.46 28.90 -17.10
C ASN A 208 -0.17 29.51 -17.71
N LEU A 209 -0.31 30.56 -18.52
CA LEU A 209 0.80 31.21 -19.24
C LEU A 209 1.90 31.77 -18.32
N GLY A 210 1.59 32.05 -17.06
CA GLY A 210 2.55 32.56 -16.08
C GLY A 210 3.82 31.71 -15.98
N GLN A 211 3.72 30.39 -16.19
CA GLN A 211 4.90 29.51 -16.19
C GLN A 211 5.89 29.84 -17.32
N LEU A 212 5.42 30.28 -18.48
CA LEU A 212 6.27 30.67 -19.60
C LEU A 212 6.94 32.02 -19.33
N LEU A 213 6.20 32.97 -18.73
CA LEU A 213 6.74 34.26 -18.31
C LEU A 213 7.82 34.08 -17.24
N GLU A 214 7.59 33.22 -16.24
CA GLU A 214 8.59 32.82 -15.26
C GLU A 214 9.82 32.22 -15.94
N THR A 215 9.62 31.31 -16.89
CA THR A 215 10.70 30.63 -17.62
C THR A 215 11.61 31.61 -18.36
N HIS A 216 11.04 32.60 -19.04
CA HIS A 216 11.77 33.63 -19.77
C HIS A 216 12.55 34.55 -18.83
N LEU A 217 11.86 35.12 -17.84
CA LEU A 217 12.46 36.07 -16.91
C LEU A 217 13.53 35.40 -16.02
N GLY A 218 13.26 34.18 -15.57
CA GLY A 218 14.20 33.37 -14.81
C GLY A 218 15.49 33.08 -15.58
N TRP A 219 15.40 32.84 -16.90
CA TRP A 219 16.58 32.61 -17.72
C TRP A 219 17.47 33.85 -17.86
N ALA A 220 16.85 35.02 -18.08
CA ALA A 220 17.58 36.29 -18.10
C ALA A 220 18.25 36.59 -16.75
N ALA A 221 17.50 36.41 -15.65
CA ALA A 221 17.97 36.69 -14.30
C ALA A 221 19.12 35.78 -13.85
N ASP A 222 19.04 34.48 -14.18
CA ASP A 222 20.11 33.50 -13.90
C ASP A 222 21.41 33.88 -14.63
N LYS A 223 21.32 34.24 -15.93
CA LYS A 223 22.49 34.62 -16.73
C LYS A 223 23.12 35.95 -16.30
N LEU A 224 22.30 36.89 -15.81
CA LEU A 224 22.74 38.19 -15.30
C LEU A 224 23.12 38.14 -13.79
N GLY A 225 22.83 37.03 -13.11
CA GLY A 225 23.24 36.79 -11.72
C GLY A 225 22.42 37.52 -10.66
N TYR A 226 21.13 37.80 -10.91
CA TYR A 226 20.23 38.41 -9.93
C TYR A 226 18.95 37.60 -9.73
N ARG A 227 18.22 37.90 -8.64
CA ARG A 227 16.89 37.33 -8.37
C ARG A 227 15.81 38.36 -8.62
N VAL A 228 14.67 37.90 -9.12
CA VAL A 228 13.53 38.76 -9.41
C VAL A 228 12.42 38.48 -8.41
N ALA A 229 11.82 39.54 -7.90
CA ALA A 229 10.56 39.47 -7.17
C ALA A 229 9.52 40.27 -7.97
N VAL A 230 8.43 39.61 -8.34
CA VAL A 230 7.27 40.23 -8.97
C VAL A 230 6.13 40.11 -7.95
N PRO A 231 5.65 41.23 -7.37
CA PRO A 231 4.50 41.21 -6.47
C PRO A 231 3.26 40.65 -7.16
N ALA A 232 2.42 39.96 -6.41
CA ALA A 232 1.17 39.44 -6.95
C ALA A 232 0.22 40.59 -7.32
N PHE A 233 -0.43 40.48 -8.48
CA PHE A 233 -1.45 41.42 -8.99
C PHE A 233 -1.00 42.86 -9.27
N GLU A 234 0.30 43.17 -9.17
CA GLU A 234 0.82 44.44 -9.68
C GLU A 234 0.94 44.39 -11.20
N GLU A 235 0.67 45.53 -11.85
CA GLU A 235 0.87 45.68 -13.28
C GLU A 235 2.36 45.51 -13.62
N PHE A 236 2.66 44.43 -14.33
CA PHE A 236 3.99 44.13 -14.81
C PHE A 236 4.02 44.28 -16.33
N ASP A 237 4.82 45.23 -16.80
CA ASP A 237 5.05 45.45 -18.22
C ASP A 237 5.90 44.31 -18.81
N GLU A 238 5.29 43.50 -19.70
CA GLU A 238 5.93 42.38 -20.37
C GLU A 238 7.17 42.80 -21.18
N ASP A 239 7.22 44.04 -21.67
CA ASP A 239 8.36 44.56 -22.42
C ASP A 239 9.66 44.54 -21.61
N LYS A 240 9.56 44.58 -20.28
CA LYS A 240 10.73 44.43 -19.39
C LYS A 240 11.36 43.04 -19.52
N ILE A 241 10.58 41.97 -19.69
CA ILE A 241 11.12 40.60 -19.86
C ILE A 241 11.95 40.53 -21.12
N TRP A 242 11.43 41.08 -22.22
CA TRP A 242 12.11 41.09 -23.51
C TRP A 242 13.40 41.92 -23.47
N GLN A 243 13.39 43.07 -22.79
CA GLN A 243 14.58 43.89 -22.55
C GLN A 243 15.63 43.18 -21.69
N GLU A 244 15.22 42.46 -20.65
CA GLU A 244 16.17 41.69 -19.81
C GLU A 244 16.77 40.52 -20.58
N LEU A 245 16.00 39.84 -21.44
CA LEU A 245 16.54 38.82 -22.35
C LEU A 245 17.57 39.41 -23.32
N GLU A 246 17.31 40.59 -23.87
CA GLU A 246 18.25 41.28 -24.76
C GLU A 246 19.55 41.68 -24.02
N LYS A 247 19.44 42.23 -22.80
CA LYS A 247 20.60 42.54 -21.94
C LYS A 247 21.42 41.31 -21.59
N ALA A 248 20.76 40.17 -21.39
CA ALA A 248 21.41 38.88 -21.14
C ALA A 248 22.03 38.25 -22.41
N GLY A 249 21.84 38.86 -23.59
CA GLY A 249 22.26 38.28 -24.87
C GLY A 249 21.57 36.95 -25.16
N LEU A 250 20.28 36.84 -24.81
CA LEU A 250 19.41 35.70 -25.08
C LEU A 250 18.40 36.06 -26.19
N PRO A 251 17.81 35.07 -26.88
CA PRO A 251 16.82 35.33 -27.92
C PRO A 251 15.59 36.06 -27.35
N VAL A 252 15.29 37.25 -27.89
CA VAL A 252 14.13 38.08 -27.47
C VAL A 252 12.80 37.33 -27.66
N THR A 253 12.74 36.34 -28.55
CA THR A 253 11.54 35.50 -28.73
C THR A 253 11.28 34.51 -27.59
N GLY A 254 12.20 34.35 -26.63
CA GLY A 254 12.14 33.32 -25.58
C GLY A 254 12.37 31.89 -26.07
N LYS A 255 12.52 31.71 -27.39
CA LYS A 255 12.76 30.42 -28.06
C LYS A 255 14.21 30.29 -28.50
N THR A 256 14.76 29.10 -28.35
CA THR A 256 16.13 28.75 -28.76
C THR A 256 16.15 27.47 -29.58
N GLN A 257 17.22 27.28 -30.37
CA GLN A 257 17.43 26.04 -31.11
C GLN A 257 17.91 24.97 -30.13
N LEU A 258 17.19 23.84 -30.10
CA LEU A 258 17.62 22.64 -29.40
C LEU A 258 18.23 21.64 -30.39
N TYR A 259 19.17 20.85 -29.91
CA TYR A 259 19.80 19.75 -30.63
C TYR A 259 19.53 18.45 -29.87
N ASP A 260 19.21 17.39 -30.60
CA ASP A 260 19.01 16.07 -30.03
C ASP A 260 20.35 15.52 -29.51
N GLY A 261 20.39 15.07 -28.26
CA GLY A 261 21.60 14.52 -27.64
C GLY A 261 22.10 13.23 -28.31
N LEU A 262 21.20 12.46 -28.94
CA LEU A 262 21.55 11.19 -29.55
C LEU A 262 22.07 11.31 -30.98
N THR A 263 21.44 12.17 -31.78
CA THR A 263 21.76 12.31 -33.20
C THR A 263 22.65 13.52 -33.47
N GLY A 264 22.62 14.53 -32.59
CA GLY A 264 23.24 15.83 -32.80
C GLY A 264 22.49 16.71 -33.81
N GLU A 265 21.34 16.25 -34.32
CA GLU A 265 20.56 17.03 -35.28
C GLU A 265 19.76 18.13 -34.59
N PRO A 266 19.61 19.31 -35.22
CA PRO A 266 18.76 20.37 -34.69
C PRO A 266 17.28 19.95 -34.77
N TYR A 267 16.51 20.30 -33.73
CA TYR A 267 15.06 20.18 -33.73
C TYR A 267 14.46 21.00 -34.89
N HIS A 268 13.38 20.49 -35.49
CA HIS A 268 12.72 21.18 -36.62
C HIS A 268 12.23 22.58 -36.27
N GLU A 269 11.78 22.79 -35.03
CA GLU A 269 11.31 24.08 -34.54
C GLU A 269 12.07 24.50 -33.28
N LYS A 270 12.23 25.81 -33.11
CA LYS A 270 12.79 26.39 -31.90
C LYS A 270 11.83 26.19 -30.73
N SER A 271 12.37 25.75 -29.59
CA SER A 271 11.59 25.44 -28.40
C SER A 271 11.78 26.53 -27.33
N VAL A 272 10.80 26.70 -26.45
CA VAL A 272 10.93 27.59 -25.29
C VAL A 272 11.82 26.90 -24.27
N VAL A 273 12.88 27.58 -23.85
CA VAL A 273 13.81 27.09 -22.83
C VAL A 273 14.03 28.21 -21.82
N GLY A 274 14.23 27.85 -20.56
CA GLY A 274 14.61 28.82 -19.54
C GLY A 274 14.64 28.25 -18.14
N VAL A 275 14.57 29.12 -17.13
CA VAL A 275 14.70 28.72 -15.72
C VAL A 275 13.37 28.96 -15.02
N ASN A 276 12.84 27.92 -14.39
CA ASN A 276 11.56 27.93 -13.70
C ASN A 276 11.68 27.13 -12.40
N TYR A 277 10.96 27.53 -11.37
CA TYR A 277 10.98 26.93 -10.06
C TYR A 277 10.06 25.71 -9.95
N ILE A 278 10.66 24.53 -9.72
CA ILE A 278 9.96 23.24 -9.61
C ILE A 278 10.12 22.68 -8.20
N LEU A 279 9.02 22.19 -7.66
CA LEU A 279 8.88 21.56 -6.36
C LEU A 279 8.76 20.04 -6.53
N LYS A 280 9.37 19.29 -5.60
CA LYS A 280 9.06 17.88 -5.38
C LYS A 280 7.92 17.78 -4.37
N LEU A 281 6.87 17.03 -4.71
CA LEU A 281 5.74 16.82 -3.80
C LEU A 281 6.00 15.63 -2.88
N SER A 282 5.28 15.58 -1.75
CA SER A 282 5.28 14.43 -0.83
C SER A 282 4.65 13.17 -1.41
N HIS A 283 4.05 13.23 -2.60
CA HIS A 283 3.49 12.08 -3.31
C HIS A 283 4.61 11.26 -3.98
N MET A 284 5.30 10.47 -3.18
CA MET A 284 6.34 9.55 -3.61
C MET A 284 5.74 8.23 -4.08
N VAL A 285 6.37 7.59 -5.06
CA VAL A 285 5.88 6.30 -5.59
C VAL A 285 6.10 5.16 -4.60
N GLU A 286 7.23 5.15 -3.89
CA GLU A 286 7.61 4.10 -2.93
C GLU A 286 6.57 3.94 -1.81
N ASP A 287 5.96 5.04 -1.38
CA ASP A 287 4.92 5.03 -0.36
C ASP A 287 3.60 4.45 -0.88
N LYS A 288 3.37 4.49 -2.19
CA LYS A 288 2.09 4.11 -2.83
C LYS A 288 2.10 2.72 -3.45
N THR A 289 3.27 2.19 -3.81
CA THR A 289 3.36 0.82 -4.30
C THR A 289 3.01 -0.15 -3.18
N HIS A 290 1.99 -0.97 -3.43
CA HIS A 290 1.52 -2.01 -2.54
C HIS A 290 1.09 -3.22 -3.35
N ALA A 291 1.47 -4.41 -2.89
CA ALA A 291 1.09 -5.67 -3.49
C ALA A 291 0.83 -6.67 -2.38
N ARG A 292 -0.22 -7.48 -2.56
CA ARG A 292 -0.64 -8.52 -1.63
C ARG A 292 -0.80 -9.84 -2.39
N SER A 293 -0.25 -10.90 -1.82
CA SER A 293 -0.59 -12.28 -2.21
C SER A 293 -1.62 -12.83 -1.22
N THR A 294 -1.16 -13.16 -0.01
CA THR A 294 -2.00 -13.53 1.13
C THR A 294 -1.76 -12.53 2.27
N GLY A 295 -2.69 -12.42 3.21
CA GLY A 295 -2.58 -11.46 4.30
C GLY A 295 -3.65 -11.69 5.37
N PRO A 296 -3.76 -10.79 6.35
CA PRO A 296 -4.78 -10.89 7.38
C PRO A 296 -6.19 -10.66 6.84
N TYR A 297 -7.17 -11.17 7.59
CA TYR A 297 -8.59 -11.15 7.27
C TYR A 297 -9.38 -10.58 8.45
N SER A 298 -10.53 -9.99 8.15
CA SER A 298 -11.49 -9.56 9.16
C SER A 298 -12.05 -10.75 9.93
N LEU A 299 -12.28 -10.57 11.23
CA LEU A 299 -12.82 -11.63 12.10
C LEU A 299 -14.25 -12.00 11.71
N VAL A 300 -15.07 -11.00 11.37
CA VAL A 300 -16.50 -11.20 11.11
C VAL A 300 -16.74 -11.61 9.66
N THR A 301 -16.34 -10.77 8.71
CA THR A 301 -16.65 -10.98 7.29
C THR A 301 -15.70 -11.95 6.59
N GLN A 302 -14.58 -12.32 7.23
CA GLN A 302 -13.51 -13.13 6.64
C GLN A 302 -12.91 -12.56 5.35
N GLN A 303 -13.17 -11.29 5.03
CA GLN A 303 -12.59 -10.59 3.89
C GLN A 303 -11.18 -10.09 4.20
N PRO A 304 -10.32 -9.95 3.17
CA PRO A 304 -9.05 -9.25 3.28
C PRO A 304 -9.20 -7.90 3.98
N LEU A 305 -8.36 -7.61 4.99
CA LEU A 305 -8.32 -6.27 5.59
C LEU A 305 -7.96 -5.20 4.56
N GLY A 306 -8.29 -3.95 4.84
CA GLY A 306 -7.94 -2.80 4.00
C GLY A 306 -6.60 -2.15 4.41
N GLY A 307 -6.03 -1.33 3.54
CA GLY A 307 -4.89 -0.47 3.86
C GLY A 307 -3.52 -1.13 3.78
N LYS A 308 -2.52 -0.36 3.33
CA LYS A 308 -1.14 -0.83 3.13
C LYS A 308 -0.48 -1.33 4.43
N ALA A 309 -0.72 -0.62 5.54
CA ALA A 309 -0.13 -0.93 6.85
C ALA A 309 -0.51 -2.34 7.36
N GLN A 310 -1.70 -2.83 6.99
CA GLN A 310 -2.21 -4.14 7.38
C GLN A 310 -2.01 -5.21 6.29
N MET A 311 -1.16 -4.95 5.28
CA MET A 311 -1.06 -5.78 4.08
C MET A 311 -2.43 -6.03 3.42
N GLY A 312 -3.22 -4.96 3.32
CA GLY A 312 -4.61 -5.03 2.92
C GLY A 312 -4.82 -5.42 1.45
N GLY A 313 -6.00 -5.96 1.15
CA GLY A 313 -6.44 -6.23 -0.22
C GLY A 313 -6.93 -4.96 -0.90
N GLN A 314 -6.96 -4.97 -2.23
CA GLN A 314 -7.61 -3.91 -3.00
C GLN A 314 -9.12 -4.14 -3.00
N ARG A 315 -9.90 -3.08 -2.81
CA ARG A 315 -11.36 -3.15 -2.90
C ARG A 315 -11.77 -3.39 -4.35
N MET A 316 -12.55 -4.45 -4.58
CA MET A 316 -13.29 -4.68 -5.81
C MET A 316 -14.71 -4.17 -5.59
N GLY A 317 -15.03 -2.98 -6.09
CA GLY A 317 -16.31 -2.34 -5.89
C GLY A 317 -17.38 -2.85 -6.86
N GLU A 318 -18.60 -2.36 -6.67
CA GLU A 318 -19.74 -2.66 -7.53
C GLU A 318 -19.47 -2.24 -8.99
N MET A 319 -18.82 -1.10 -9.21
CA MET A 319 -18.48 -0.63 -10.55
C MET A 319 -17.50 -1.57 -11.28
N GLU A 320 -16.50 -2.11 -10.57
CA GLU A 320 -15.59 -3.08 -11.15
C GLU A 320 -16.26 -4.44 -11.38
N VAL A 321 -17.22 -4.84 -10.54
CA VAL A 321 -18.06 -6.02 -10.77
C VAL A 321 -18.85 -5.86 -12.06
N TRP A 322 -19.53 -4.74 -12.26
CA TRP A 322 -20.25 -4.45 -13.50
C TRP A 322 -19.35 -4.48 -14.73
N ALA A 323 -18.09 -4.05 -14.60
CA ALA A 323 -17.13 -4.15 -15.69
C ALA A 323 -16.89 -5.62 -16.10
N LEU A 324 -16.66 -6.52 -15.13
CA LEU A 324 -16.49 -7.95 -15.42
C LEU A 324 -17.77 -8.61 -15.97
N GLU A 325 -18.93 -8.22 -15.46
CA GLU A 325 -20.22 -8.68 -15.97
C GLU A 325 -20.44 -8.26 -17.44
N ALA A 326 -20.11 -7.00 -17.77
CA ALA A 326 -20.20 -6.50 -19.14
C ALA A 326 -19.26 -7.26 -20.10
N HIS A 327 -18.09 -7.67 -19.62
CA HIS A 327 -17.16 -8.54 -20.34
C HIS A 327 -17.62 -10.02 -20.41
N ARG A 328 -18.60 -10.42 -19.59
CA ARG A 328 -19.07 -11.80 -19.42
C ARG A 328 -18.00 -12.74 -18.87
N ASP A 329 -17.09 -12.21 -18.05
CA ASP A 329 -16.01 -12.97 -17.43
C ASP A 329 -16.49 -13.65 -16.14
N ALA A 330 -17.38 -14.63 -16.28
CA ALA A 330 -18.06 -15.29 -15.17
C ALA A 330 -17.09 -15.94 -14.17
N HIS A 331 -16.06 -16.64 -14.65
CA HIS A 331 -15.08 -17.30 -13.78
C HIS A 331 -14.21 -16.30 -13.02
N VAL A 332 -13.73 -15.24 -13.69
CA VAL A 332 -12.91 -14.20 -13.03
C VAL A 332 -13.71 -13.49 -11.96
N LEU A 333 -14.97 -13.15 -12.25
CA LEU A 333 -15.87 -12.55 -11.28
C LEU A 333 -16.12 -13.49 -10.10
N GLN A 334 -16.40 -14.77 -10.37
CA GLN A 334 -16.59 -15.78 -9.33
C GLN A 334 -15.35 -15.92 -8.44
N GLU A 335 -14.15 -15.92 -9.02
CA GLU A 335 -12.89 -15.97 -8.25
C GLU A 335 -12.73 -14.76 -7.33
N MET A 336 -13.02 -13.55 -7.83
CA MET A 336 -12.92 -12.31 -7.05
C MET A 336 -13.91 -12.28 -5.88
N LEU A 337 -15.11 -12.82 -6.07
CA LEU A 337 -16.16 -12.88 -5.05
C LEU A 337 -15.98 -14.04 -4.05
N THR A 338 -15.13 -15.02 -4.33
CA THR A 338 -14.99 -16.24 -3.51
C THR A 338 -13.55 -16.48 -3.06
N ILE A 339 -12.75 -17.25 -3.82
CA ILE A 339 -11.43 -17.76 -3.43
C ILE A 339 -10.39 -16.67 -3.18
N LYS A 340 -10.56 -15.46 -3.75
CA LYS A 340 -9.66 -14.31 -3.51
C LYS A 340 -10.10 -13.43 -2.34
N SER A 341 -11.26 -13.71 -1.76
CA SER A 341 -11.86 -12.92 -0.68
C SER A 341 -12.17 -13.79 0.55
N ASP A 342 -13.42 -14.21 0.70
CA ASP A 342 -14.01 -14.71 1.94
C ASP A 342 -14.42 -16.19 1.90
N ASP A 343 -14.17 -16.90 0.79
CA ASP A 343 -14.28 -18.37 0.80
C ASP A 343 -13.11 -18.97 1.58
N VAL A 344 -13.30 -19.17 2.89
CA VAL A 344 -12.26 -19.65 3.81
C VAL A 344 -11.69 -21.01 3.39
N ARG A 345 -12.55 -21.93 2.92
CA ARG A 345 -12.12 -23.27 2.50
C ARG A 345 -11.52 -23.24 1.10
N GLY A 346 -12.16 -22.52 0.18
CA GLY A 346 -11.71 -22.39 -1.20
C GLY A 346 -10.37 -21.68 -1.31
N ARG A 347 -10.13 -20.61 -0.55
CA ARG A 347 -8.85 -19.88 -0.59
C ARG A 347 -7.67 -20.73 -0.12
N ALA A 348 -7.85 -21.55 0.93
CA ALA A 348 -6.81 -22.43 1.44
C ALA A 348 -6.44 -23.51 0.41
N LYS A 349 -7.46 -24.14 -0.19
CA LYS A 349 -7.26 -25.13 -1.25
C LYS A 349 -6.69 -24.51 -2.53
N ALA A 350 -7.10 -23.30 -2.88
CA ALA A 350 -6.56 -22.58 -4.03
C ALA A 350 -5.07 -22.29 -3.84
N PHE A 351 -4.67 -21.83 -2.64
CA PHE A 351 -3.25 -21.65 -2.32
C PHE A 351 -2.46 -22.95 -2.41
N GLU A 352 -3.00 -24.04 -1.84
CA GLU A 352 -2.38 -25.37 -1.91
C GLU A 352 -2.24 -25.87 -3.36
N ALA A 353 -3.29 -25.72 -4.18
CA ALA A 353 -3.28 -26.11 -5.59
C ALA A 353 -2.23 -25.31 -6.38
N ILE A 354 -2.13 -23.99 -6.15
CA ILE A 354 -1.12 -23.14 -6.80
C ILE A 354 0.30 -23.60 -6.43
N VAL A 355 0.55 -23.93 -5.16
CA VAL A 355 1.87 -24.41 -4.71
C VAL A 355 2.21 -25.78 -5.32
N LYS A 356 1.21 -26.66 -5.46
CA LYS A 356 1.37 -28.00 -6.06
C LYS A 356 1.38 -27.99 -7.59
N GLY A 357 0.94 -26.90 -8.22
CA GLY A 357 0.72 -26.83 -9.67
C GLY A 357 -0.47 -27.64 -10.16
N GLU A 358 -1.46 -27.87 -9.28
CA GLU A 358 -2.72 -28.55 -9.58
C GLU A 358 -3.79 -27.54 -10.03
N GLU A 359 -4.88 -28.03 -10.63
CA GLU A 359 -6.01 -27.17 -10.99
C GLU A 359 -6.73 -26.64 -9.73
N ILE A 360 -7.12 -25.37 -9.77
CA ILE A 360 -7.82 -24.72 -8.66
C ILE A 360 -9.21 -25.35 -8.55
N PRO A 361 -9.61 -25.86 -7.37
CA PRO A 361 -10.90 -26.49 -7.19
C PRO A 361 -12.04 -25.49 -7.29
N ALA A 362 -13.25 -25.99 -7.53
CA ALA A 362 -14.45 -25.17 -7.57
C ALA A 362 -14.68 -24.45 -6.22
N PRO A 363 -15.12 -23.18 -6.25
CA PRO A 363 -15.37 -22.39 -5.04
C PRO A 363 -16.56 -22.92 -4.25
N THR A 364 -16.58 -22.62 -2.96
CA THR A 364 -17.70 -22.88 -2.06
C THR A 364 -18.46 -21.59 -1.76
N VAL A 365 -19.47 -21.68 -0.88
CA VAL A 365 -20.30 -20.54 -0.52
C VAL A 365 -19.48 -19.51 0.27
N PRO A 366 -19.47 -18.22 -0.15
CA PRO A 366 -18.83 -17.12 0.56
C PRO A 366 -19.23 -17.03 2.02
N GLU A 367 -18.30 -16.64 2.90
CA GLU A 367 -18.63 -16.46 4.32
C GLU A 367 -19.54 -15.25 4.54
N SER A 368 -19.40 -14.18 3.76
CA SER A 368 -20.30 -13.02 3.81
C SER A 368 -21.77 -13.40 3.60
N PHE A 369 -22.06 -14.35 2.70
CA PHE A 369 -23.42 -14.84 2.49
C PHE A 369 -23.96 -15.59 3.71
N LYS A 370 -23.11 -16.39 4.38
CA LYS A 370 -23.51 -17.08 5.62
C LYS A 370 -23.76 -16.09 6.75
N VAL A 371 -22.90 -15.08 6.89
CA VAL A 371 -23.08 -13.98 7.85
C VAL A 371 -24.41 -13.28 7.61
N LEU A 372 -24.70 -12.90 6.36
CA LEU A 372 -25.99 -12.31 5.97
C LEU A 372 -27.18 -13.19 6.35
N CYS A 373 -27.13 -14.50 6.08
CA CYS A 373 -28.19 -15.41 6.50
C CYS A 373 -28.36 -15.44 8.02
N LYS A 374 -27.28 -15.41 8.80
CA LYS A 374 -27.34 -15.38 10.26
C LYS A 374 -27.90 -14.06 10.80
N GLU A 375 -27.52 -12.93 10.22
CA GLU A 375 -28.07 -11.62 10.55
C GLU A 375 -29.58 -11.55 10.26
N LEU A 376 -30.03 -12.04 9.10
CA LEU A 376 -31.47 -12.06 8.79
C LEU A 376 -32.24 -13.03 9.71
N ASN A 377 -31.66 -14.18 10.04
CA ASN A 377 -32.25 -15.11 11.01
C ASN A 377 -32.37 -14.50 12.42
N SER A 378 -31.43 -13.63 12.83
CA SER A 378 -31.49 -12.89 14.10
C SER A 378 -32.69 -11.94 14.16
N LEU A 379 -33.16 -11.47 13.00
CA LEU A 379 -34.37 -10.65 12.84
C LEU A 379 -35.65 -11.49 12.72
N VAL A 380 -35.58 -12.78 13.07
CA VAL A 380 -36.71 -13.73 12.99
C VAL A 380 -37.16 -14.00 11.54
N LEU A 381 -36.29 -13.75 10.56
CA LEU A 381 -36.51 -14.13 9.16
C LEU A 381 -35.81 -15.45 8.87
N ASN A 382 -36.57 -16.55 8.79
CA ASN A 382 -36.01 -17.88 8.51
C ASN A 382 -35.63 -18.02 7.04
N ILE A 383 -34.33 -17.92 6.74
CA ILE A 383 -33.78 -18.08 5.39
C ILE A 383 -33.03 -19.41 5.31
N ASN A 384 -33.57 -20.34 4.53
CA ASN A 384 -32.91 -21.60 4.21
C ASN A 384 -32.71 -21.69 2.70
N PRO A 385 -31.48 -21.88 2.20
CA PRO A 385 -31.27 -22.22 0.81
C PRO A 385 -31.99 -23.54 0.54
N LEU A 386 -32.84 -23.55 -0.48
CA LEU A 386 -33.50 -24.77 -0.94
C LEU A 386 -32.60 -25.41 -2.00
N ASP A 387 -32.38 -26.72 -1.89
CA ASP A 387 -31.86 -27.49 -3.00
C ASP A 387 -32.85 -27.40 -4.18
N GLU A 388 -32.35 -27.57 -5.40
CA GLU A 388 -33.17 -27.53 -6.61
C GLU A 388 -34.41 -28.44 -6.46
N VAL A 389 -35.58 -27.82 -6.27
CA VAL A 389 -36.83 -28.49 -6.58
C VAL A 389 -36.86 -28.55 -8.10
N LEU A 390 -36.37 -29.65 -8.65
CA LEU A 390 -36.66 -30.03 -10.03
C LEU A 390 -38.19 -30.04 -10.14
N PHE A 391 -38.77 -28.95 -10.62
CA PHE A 391 -40.11 -28.97 -11.17
C PHE A 391 -40.02 -29.84 -12.41
N SER A 392 -40.13 -31.16 -12.22
CA SER A 392 -40.67 -32.02 -13.27
C SER A 392 -41.96 -31.33 -13.67
N LYS A 393 -41.99 -30.75 -14.87
CA LYS A 393 -43.27 -30.44 -15.51
C LYS A 393 -44.08 -31.71 -15.35
N GLU A 394 -45.19 -31.64 -14.62
CA GLU A 394 -46.23 -32.65 -14.73
C GLU A 394 -46.66 -32.61 -16.19
N GLU A 395 -46.00 -33.43 -17.02
CA GLU A 395 -46.62 -33.89 -18.26
C GLU A 395 -47.87 -34.62 -17.80
N GLU A 396 -49.01 -34.06 -18.19
CA GLU A 396 -50.30 -34.74 -18.12
C GLU A 396 -50.11 -36.14 -18.69
N LYS A 397 -50.09 -37.14 -17.81
CA LYS A 397 -50.14 -38.55 -18.18
C LYS A 397 -51.43 -38.75 -18.96
N THR A 398 -51.31 -38.85 -20.27
CA THR A 398 -52.20 -39.70 -21.05
C THR A 398 -51.51 -41.04 -21.17
N ASP A 399 -52.16 -42.05 -20.60
CA ASP A 399 -51.73 -43.45 -20.62
C ASP A 399 -51.42 -43.89 -22.05
N GLU A 400 -50.23 -44.45 -22.26
CA GLU A 400 -50.05 -45.83 -22.75
C GLU A 400 -48.55 -46.14 -22.80
N GLY A 401 -48.21 -47.34 -22.32
CA GLY A 401 -46.87 -47.68 -21.84
C GLY A 401 -45.83 -47.94 -22.92
N GLU A 402 -44.58 -48.00 -22.49
CA GLU A 402 -43.56 -48.91 -23.00
C GLU A 402 -42.34 -48.96 -22.07
N GLU A 403 -41.52 -49.97 -22.34
CA GLU A 403 -40.51 -50.66 -21.54
C GLU A 403 -39.28 -49.85 -21.05
N GLU A 404 -38.57 -50.51 -20.13
CA GLU A 404 -37.32 -50.13 -19.45
C GLU A 404 -36.18 -49.66 -20.37
N ILE A 405 -35.41 -48.67 -19.90
CA ILE A 405 -33.95 -48.60 -20.12
C ILE A 405 -33.27 -48.27 -18.78
N LEU A 406 -32.58 -49.28 -18.24
CA LEU A 406 -31.58 -49.22 -17.16
C LEU A 406 -30.34 -48.44 -17.59
N ILE A 407 -29.83 -47.51 -16.77
CA ILE A 407 -28.37 -47.24 -16.66
C ILE A 407 -27.99 -46.92 -15.21
N LEU A 408 -27.35 -47.91 -14.60
CA LEU A 408 -26.32 -47.95 -13.56
C LEU A 408 -26.11 -46.73 -12.64
N GLU A 409 -26.49 -46.91 -11.38
CA GLU A 409 -25.80 -46.39 -10.20
C GLU A 409 -24.60 -47.30 -9.87
N ASP A 410 -23.45 -46.69 -9.65
CA ASP A 410 -22.25 -47.20 -8.95
C ASP A 410 -21.34 -45.96 -8.79
N LEU A 411 -20.62 -45.60 -7.74
CA LEU A 411 -20.27 -46.09 -6.39
C LEU A 411 -19.58 -44.83 -5.77
N ASP A 412 -19.79 -44.43 -4.53
CA ASP A 412 -18.99 -44.90 -3.40
C ASP A 412 -19.63 -44.43 -2.08
N SER A 413 -20.06 -45.39 -1.28
CA SER A 413 -20.25 -45.23 0.17
C SER A 413 -19.71 -46.48 0.84
N GLU A 414 -18.44 -46.44 1.22
CA GLU A 414 -17.84 -47.39 2.17
C GLU A 414 -18.25 -46.94 3.59
N GLU A 415 -19.17 -47.69 4.20
CA GLU A 415 -18.93 -48.80 5.14
C GLU A 415 -19.00 -48.36 6.61
N LYS A 416 -20.15 -48.63 7.23
CA LYS A 416 -20.28 -48.87 8.68
C LYS A 416 -20.55 -50.35 8.87
N THR A 417 -19.53 -51.11 9.23
CA THR A 417 -19.72 -52.43 9.84
C THR A 417 -20.03 -52.27 11.32
N LYS A 418 -21.18 -52.84 11.72
CA LYS A 418 -21.51 -53.16 13.10
C LYS A 418 -20.76 -54.44 13.49
N ASP A 419 -20.09 -54.42 14.63
CA ASP A 419 -19.92 -55.60 15.47
C ASP A 419 -20.51 -55.26 16.85
N GLU A 420 -21.44 -56.10 17.29
CA GLU A 420 -21.98 -56.17 18.64
C GLU A 420 -21.03 -57.05 19.46
N ASP A 421 -20.56 -56.57 20.63
CA ASP A 421 -20.87 -57.19 21.92
C ASP A 421 -20.11 -56.54 23.10
N GLU A 422 -20.91 -56.31 24.14
CA GLU A 422 -20.64 -56.39 25.59
C GLU A 422 -19.94 -55.27 26.40
N GLU A 423 -20.73 -54.92 27.43
CA GLU A 423 -20.41 -54.44 28.78
C GLU A 423 -20.39 -52.93 29.11
N ALA A 424 -21.24 -52.65 30.10
CA ALA A 424 -21.60 -51.38 30.70
C ALA A 424 -20.48 -50.80 31.57
N ASP A 425 -20.36 -49.48 31.58
CA ASP A 425 -20.31 -48.72 32.83
C ASP A 425 -20.78 -47.27 32.58
N GLU A 426 -21.79 -46.87 33.34
CA GLU A 426 -22.32 -45.50 33.39
C GLU A 426 -21.48 -44.68 34.38
N GLU A 427 -20.68 -43.73 33.91
CA GLU A 427 -20.27 -42.58 34.71
C GLU A 427 -20.67 -41.28 34.01
N LYS A 428 -21.39 -40.45 34.76
CA LYS A 428 -21.91 -39.14 34.39
C LYS A 428 -20.77 -38.12 34.44
N GLU A 429 -20.57 -37.37 33.35
CA GLU A 429 -19.88 -36.08 33.41
C GLU A 429 -20.84 -34.97 32.99
N GLU A 430 -21.07 -34.06 33.94
CA GLU A 430 -21.69 -32.76 33.75
C GLU A 430 -20.67 -31.86 33.03
N THR A 431 -20.96 -31.42 31.81
CA THR A 431 -20.23 -30.31 31.19
C THR A 431 -20.84 -28.98 31.65
N GLU A 432 -20.14 -28.30 32.55
CA GLU A 432 -20.37 -26.90 32.90
C GLU A 432 -20.06 -25.99 31.70
N GLU A 433 -20.95 -25.03 31.43
CA GLU A 433 -20.75 -23.93 30.51
C GLU A 433 -19.62 -23.00 31.01
N PRO A 434 -18.74 -22.46 30.14
CA PRO A 434 -17.86 -21.39 30.55
C PRO A 434 -18.60 -20.04 30.49
N ASP A 435 -18.75 -19.43 31.67
CA ASP A 435 -19.14 -18.04 31.88
C ASP A 435 -18.15 -17.09 31.17
N LEU A 436 -18.57 -16.48 30.06
CA LEU A 436 -17.83 -15.38 29.43
C LEU A 436 -18.24 -14.06 30.09
N ALA A 437 -17.37 -13.60 30.98
CA ALA A 437 -17.42 -12.26 31.54
C ALA A 437 -17.25 -11.20 30.44
N LYS A 438 -18.13 -10.19 30.49
CA LYS A 438 -18.16 -8.99 29.67
C LYS A 438 -16.79 -8.30 29.65
N GLU A 439 -16.15 -8.26 28.48
CA GLU A 439 -15.19 -7.20 28.15
C GLU A 439 -16.00 -6.08 27.47
N GLU A 440 -16.15 -4.95 28.18
CA GLU A 440 -16.57 -3.68 27.59
C GLU A 440 -15.45 -3.23 26.66
N LEU A 441 -15.73 -3.22 25.36
CA LEU A 441 -14.89 -2.57 24.35
C LEU A 441 -15.57 -1.25 23.99
N ASP A 442 -14.88 -0.16 24.31
CA ASP A 442 -15.17 1.17 23.79
C ASP A 442 -14.98 1.12 22.26
N GLU A 443 -16.08 1.30 21.53
CA GLU A 443 -16.08 1.53 20.09
C GLU A 443 -15.69 2.99 19.83
N ASP A 444 -14.42 3.23 19.50
CA ASP A 444 -14.04 4.44 18.76
C ASP A 444 -14.52 4.27 17.31
N LEU A 445 -15.74 4.75 17.07
CA LEU A 445 -16.31 4.99 15.74
C LEU A 445 -15.61 6.21 15.13
N ASP A 446 -14.53 5.99 14.39
CA ASP A 446 -14.07 6.97 13.39
C ASP A 446 -14.98 6.86 12.16
N GLU A 447 -16.10 7.60 12.20
CA GLU A 447 -16.91 7.93 11.03
C GLU A 447 -16.15 8.95 10.17
N ASP A 448 -15.35 8.46 9.22
CA ASP A 448 -14.93 9.28 8.06
C ASP A 448 -16.14 9.44 7.11
N GLU A 449 -17.07 10.32 7.48
CA GLU A 449 -18.04 10.89 6.53
C GLU A 449 -17.34 11.94 5.67
N ASP A 450 -16.95 11.55 4.45
CA ASP A 450 -16.72 12.47 3.34
C ASP A 450 -18.02 13.25 3.05
N THR A 451 -18.20 14.40 3.69
CA THR A 451 -19.18 15.41 3.30
C THR A 451 -18.46 16.65 2.77
N GLU A 452 -18.41 16.76 1.44
CA GLU A 452 -18.20 18.03 0.75
C GLU A 452 -19.33 18.99 1.14
N ALA A 453 -19.02 20.03 1.93
CA ALA A 453 -19.88 21.18 2.13
C ALA A 453 -19.08 22.46 1.87
N ASP A 454 -19.39 23.09 0.73
CA ASP A 454 -19.07 24.48 0.43
C ASP A 454 -19.69 25.40 1.51
N GLU A 455 -18.85 26.08 2.30
CA GLU A 455 -19.27 27.30 3.02
C GLU A 455 -18.42 28.49 2.60
N VAL A 456 -19.08 29.37 1.86
CA VAL A 456 -18.67 30.73 1.54
C VAL A 456 -18.74 31.56 2.83
N VAL A 457 -17.61 32.14 3.24
CA VAL A 457 -17.59 33.18 4.28
C VAL A 457 -17.17 34.49 3.62
N ASP A 458 -18.17 35.32 3.33
CA ASP A 458 -18.00 36.75 3.09
C ASP A 458 -17.68 37.43 4.45
N GLU A 459 -16.47 37.95 4.61
CA GLU A 459 -16.18 38.95 5.64
C GLU A 459 -16.03 40.33 4.97
N GLU A 460 -17.09 41.13 5.12
CA GLU A 460 -17.08 42.58 4.94
C GLU A 460 -16.13 43.20 5.98
N ILE A 461 -15.06 43.86 5.51
CA ILE A 461 -14.23 44.73 6.34
C ILE A 461 -14.70 46.17 6.10
N GLU A 462 -15.47 46.70 7.07
CA GLU A 462 -15.68 48.13 7.23
C GLU A 462 -14.39 48.78 7.76
N ILE A 463 -13.87 49.77 7.03
CA ILE A 463 -12.86 50.71 7.51
C ILE A 463 -13.51 52.09 7.50
N GLU A 464 -13.84 52.61 8.70
CA GLU A 464 -14.12 54.03 8.92
C GLU A 464 -12.85 54.75 9.43
N ASP A 465 -12.59 55.88 8.76
CA ASP A 465 -11.70 57.04 9.04
C ASP A 465 -10.16 56.89 9.06
#